data_AF-A0A9P3H9M5-F1
#
_entry.id   AF-A0A9P3H9M5-F1
#
_cell.length_a   1.000
_cell.length_b   1.000
_cell.length_c   1.000
_cell.angle_alpha   90.00
_cell.angle_beta   90.00
_cell.angle_gamma   90.00
#
_symmetry.space_group_name_H-M   'P 1'
#
loop_
_entity.id
_entity.type
_entity.pdbx_description
1 polymer ?
#
loop_
_entity_poly.entity_id
_entity_poly.type
_entity_poly.pdbx_seq_one_letter_code
_entity_poly.pdbx_strand_id
1 'polypeptide(L)'
;MWEVIDSCESLQSLMITRAQITLTSWSACWCIYSRLRTLQLQEVDFWLPNGENDNITLSMCLLAQEEDNGGTPICSPIIELGLKDIRLPVEDQLAFLKVSPHLEAFSWTPRQRDRALIGDTLMEQAQHCPKLVHLDLDIENDALVSFLNHKVATIATHRPPEELKVVKMTEPIWGIVQVHFASSLRSLDLSSYHVEGKMILSMLTSLPNLESFSGKTICGKDVFHRQEIAVEPWVCTGLVHLSLGCAIDGEFSYGERCVAQAEIIERIGSLTRLKTLRMFGHDGINMPGCYRYLNFGLDSGLDYLKNLKQLKSIDFSHTPQQLGEREIRWMLSNWPRLEILTGTLHSRTMLNESLRTLLARHGVLQDNRSGRRAYKC
;
A
#
# COMPACT_ATOMS: atom_id res chain seq x y z
N MET A 1 -19.93 14.70 16.65
CA MET A 1 -20.14 15.00 18.08
C MET A 1 -19.82 13.70 18.80
N TRP A 2 -18.84 13.69 19.70
CA TRP A 2 -18.45 12.47 20.42
C TRP A 2 -19.34 12.36 21.66
N GLU A 3 -20.10 11.28 21.77
CA GLU A 3 -20.81 10.94 23.00
C GLU A 3 -19.98 9.93 23.79
N VAL A 4 -19.77 10.25 25.07
CA VAL A 4 -19.11 9.36 26.03
C VAL A 4 -20.18 8.44 26.60
N ILE A 5 -20.02 7.13 26.38
CA ILE A 5 -20.96 6.11 26.85
C ILE A 5 -20.32 5.33 27.99
N ASP A 6 -20.83 5.53 29.21
CA ASP A 6 -20.27 4.96 30.43
C ASP A 6 -20.88 3.59 30.82
N SER A 7 -21.95 3.13 30.15
CA SER A 7 -22.59 1.85 30.47
C SER A 7 -23.34 1.20 29.29
N CYS A 8 -23.44 -0.14 29.31
CA CYS A 8 -24.14 -0.96 28.31
C CYS A 8 -25.64 -0.67 28.17
N GLU A 9 -26.28 -0.12 29.22
CA GLU A 9 -27.72 0.17 29.22
C GLU A 9 -28.06 1.43 28.42
N SER A 10 -27.06 2.30 28.21
CA SER A 10 -27.22 3.60 27.53
C SER A 10 -27.32 3.48 26.00
N LEU A 11 -27.10 2.30 25.42
CA LEU A 11 -26.96 2.09 23.96
C LEU A 11 -28.28 1.85 23.21
N GLN A 12 -29.43 1.76 23.89
CA GLN A 12 -30.66 1.21 23.27
C GLN A 12 -31.46 2.14 22.34
N SER A 13 -31.11 3.43 22.16
CA SER A 13 -31.95 4.33 21.34
C SER A 13 -31.22 5.38 20.49
N LEU A 14 -29.94 5.18 20.20
CA LEU A 14 -29.10 6.23 19.63
C LEU A 14 -28.60 5.86 18.22
N MET A 15 -29.03 6.63 17.21
CA MET A 15 -28.38 6.65 15.89
C MET A 15 -27.10 7.48 15.98
N ILE A 16 -26.01 6.83 16.37
CA ILE A 16 -24.70 7.47 16.47
C ILE A 16 -23.88 7.08 15.24
N THR A 17 -23.32 8.07 14.55
CA THR A 17 -22.37 7.87 13.45
C THR A 17 -20.96 7.59 13.97
N ARG A 18 -20.56 8.18 15.11
CA ARG A 18 -19.25 7.93 15.76
C ARG A 18 -19.39 7.90 17.28
N ALA A 19 -18.95 6.83 17.92
CA ALA A 19 -19.00 6.68 19.38
C ALA A 19 -17.59 6.56 19.97
N GLN A 20 -17.37 7.21 21.12
CA GLN A 20 -16.19 6.95 21.94
C GLN A 20 -16.67 6.21 23.18
N ILE A 21 -16.33 4.93 23.29
CA ILE A 21 -16.79 4.07 24.37
C ILE A 21 -15.63 3.86 25.34
N THR A 22 -15.74 4.44 26.54
CA THR A 22 -14.77 4.22 27.61
C THR A 22 -15.23 3.02 28.41
N LEU A 23 -14.40 1.97 28.48
CA LEU A 23 -14.76 0.72 29.11
C LEU A 23 -13.95 0.48 30.37
N THR A 24 -14.65 0.22 31.47
CA THR A 24 -14.04 -0.02 32.78
C THR A 24 -13.52 -1.45 32.96
N SER A 25 -13.91 -2.38 32.07
CA SER A 25 -13.42 -3.75 32.08
C SER A 25 -13.54 -4.42 30.71
N TRP A 26 -12.75 -5.48 30.50
CA TRP A 26 -12.79 -6.30 29.28
C TRP A 26 -14.06 -7.14 29.13
N SER A 27 -14.68 -7.53 30.24
CA SER A 27 -16.03 -8.11 30.21
C SER A 27 -17.08 -7.14 29.65
N ALA A 28 -16.87 -5.82 29.82
CA ALA A 28 -17.70 -4.80 29.19
C ALA A 28 -17.39 -4.67 27.68
N CYS A 29 -16.13 -4.79 27.23
CA CYS A 29 -15.81 -4.88 25.79
C CYS A 29 -16.57 -6.03 25.13
N TRP A 30 -16.58 -7.20 25.79
CA TRP A 30 -17.24 -8.40 25.31
C TRP A 30 -18.77 -8.25 25.20
N CYS A 31 -19.39 -7.67 26.24
CA CYS A 31 -20.83 -7.37 26.22
C CYS A 31 -21.19 -6.36 25.13
N ILE A 32 -20.39 -5.31 24.96
CA ILE A 32 -20.63 -4.29 23.94
C ILE A 32 -20.45 -4.88 22.54
N TYR A 33 -19.37 -5.60 22.25
CA TYR A 33 -19.16 -6.23 20.94
C TYR A 33 -20.33 -7.14 20.52
N SER A 34 -20.81 -7.99 21.44
CA SER A 34 -21.96 -8.86 21.16
C SER A 34 -23.26 -8.10 20.85
N ARG A 35 -23.40 -6.87 21.37
CA ARG A 35 -24.55 -5.97 21.15
C ARG A 35 -24.35 -4.99 19.98
N LEU A 36 -23.12 -4.59 19.66
CA LEU A 36 -22.78 -3.72 18.53
C LEU A 36 -23.23 -4.32 17.19
N ARG A 37 -23.37 -5.65 17.11
CA ARG A 37 -23.97 -6.34 15.96
C ARG A 37 -25.40 -5.90 15.64
N THR A 38 -26.11 -5.30 16.60
CA THR A 38 -27.47 -4.74 16.40
C THR A 38 -27.47 -3.24 16.12
N LEU A 39 -26.34 -2.56 16.27
CA LEU A 39 -26.22 -1.11 16.16
C LEU A 39 -25.45 -0.75 14.87
N GLN A 40 -26.04 0.10 14.04
CA GLN A 40 -25.42 0.60 12.79
C GLN A 40 -24.36 1.69 13.07
N LEU A 41 -23.33 1.37 13.88
CA LEU A 41 -22.26 2.31 14.22
C LEU A 41 -21.15 2.32 13.15
N GLN A 42 -20.74 3.51 12.68
CA GLN A 42 -19.73 3.65 11.63
C GLN A 42 -18.28 3.71 12.13
N GLU A 43 -18.05 4.03 13.41
CA GLU A 43 -16.71 4.03 14.03
C GLU A 43 -16.86 4.00 15.55
N VAL A 44 -16.06 3.15 16.23
CA VAL A 44 -16.12 3.00 17.69
C VAL A 44 -14.71 2.96 18.27
N ASP A 45 -14.31 4.00 18.98
CA ASP A 45 -13.02 4.01 19.68
C ASP A 45 -13.19 3.51 21.12
N PHE A 46 -12.35 2.55 21.55
CA PHE A 46 -12.37 2.04 22.91
C PHE A 46 -11.22 2.60 23.75
N TRP A 47 -11.54 3.08 24.95
CA TRP A 47 -10.56 3.59 25.91
C TRP A 47 -10.64 2.78 27.21
N LEU A 48 -9.48 2.32 27.71
CA LEU A 48 -9.38 1.64 29.00
C LEU A 48 -8.83 2.62 30.06
N PRO A 49 -9.42 2.73 31.26
CA PRO A 49 -9.15 3.81 32.22
C PRO A 49 -7.84 3.69 33.01
N ASN A 50 -6.90 2.85 32.59
CA ASN A 50 -5.68 2.58 33.36
C ASN A 50 -4.54 3.58 33.07
N GLY A 51 -4.79 4.89 33.20
CA GLY A 51 -3.79 5.96 33.43
C GLY A 51 -2.60 6.14 32.46
N GLU A 52 -2.37 5.21 31.53
CA GLU A 52 -1.34 5.23 30.51
C GLU A 52 -2.05 5.01 29.17
N ASN A 53 -1.77 5.88 28.20
CA ASN A 53 -2.42 5.91 26.89
C ASN A 53 -2.12 4.63 26.07
N ASP A 54 -2.82 3.54 26.37
CA ASP A 54 -2.91 2.39 25.48
C ASP A 54 -4.08 2.62 24.52
N ASN A 55 -3.75 3.00 23.28
CA ASN A 55 -4.74 3.25 22.24
C ASN A 55 -5.21 1.92 21.63
N ILE A 56 -6.35 1.40 22.08
CA ILE A 56 -7.05 0.32 21.38
C ILE A 56 -8.06 0.97 20.43
N THR A 57 -7.69 1.09 19.17
CA THR A 57 -8.59 1.64 18.14
C THR A 57 -9.33 0.49 17.46
N LEU A 58 -10.57 0.23 17.86
CA LEU A 58 -11.40 -0.79 17.23
C LEU A 58 -12.29 -0.12 16.17
N SER A 59 -11.70 0.30 15.07
CA SER A 59 -12.45 0.96 13.99
C SER A 59 -13.40 -0.02 13.29
N MET A 60 -14.62 -0.16 13.80
CA MET A 60 -15.73 -0.78 13.08
C MET A 60 -16.21 0.18 11.98
N CYS A 61 -15.57 0.15 10.83
CA CYS A 61 -15.95 0.97 9.68
C CYS A 61 -17.18 0.36 8.97
N LEU A 62 -18.41 0.66 9.43
CA LEU A 62 -19.58 0.49 8.56
C LEU A 62 -19.54 1.60 7.50
N LEU A 63 -18.85 1.36 6.40
CA LEU A 63 -18.87 2.25 5.24
C LEU A 63 -20.28 2.25 4.63
N ALA A 64 -21.17 3.10 5.15
CA ALA A 64 -22.35 3.52 4.41
C ALA A 64 -21.87 4.53 3.37
N GLN A 65 -21.72 4.09 2.11
CA GLN A 65 -21.58 5.04 1.02
C GLN A 65 -22.88 5.83 0.91
N GLU A 66 -22.79 7.17 0.85
CA GLU A 66 -23.93 8.02 0.53
C GLU A 66 -24.55 7.53 -0.78
N GLU A 67 -25.87 7.35 -0.77
CA GLU A 67 -26.64 7.00 -1.96
C GLU A 67 -26.40 8.08 -3.03
N ASP A 68 -25.55 7.78 -4.00
CA ASP A 68 -25.58 8.51 -5.25
C ASP A 68 -26.90 8.11 -5.93
N ASN A 69 -27.72 9.10 -6.30
CA ASN A 69 -29.13 8.98 -6.75
C ASN A 69 -29.34 8.15 -8.05
N GLY A 70 -28.40 7.26 -8.41
CA GLY A 70 -28.34 6.52 -9.67
C GLY A 70 -28.38 5.00 -9.56
N GLY A 71 -28.71 4.41 -8.40
CA GLY A 71 -29.11 3.00 -8.29
C GLY A 71 -28.07 1.99 -8.79
N THR A 72 -27.00 1.79 -8.01
CA THR A 72 -26.10 0.62 -8.12
C THR A 72 -25.86 0.01 -6.73
N PRO A 73 -25.53 -1.29 -6.65
CA PRO A 73 -25.72 -2.06 -5.43
C PRO A 73 -24.82 -1.58 -4.29
N ILE A 74 -25.44 -1.49 -3.12
CA ILE A 74 -24.82 -1.22 -1.82
C ILE A 74 -23.75 -2.30 -1.59
N CYS A 75 -22.47 -1.91 -1.60
CA CYS A 75 -21.40 -2.78 -1.13
C CYS A 75 -21.66 -3.16 0.33
N SER A 76 -21.48 -4.43 0.67
CA SER A 76 -21.59 -4.86 2.08
C SER A 76 -20.51 -4.18 2.90
N PRO A 77 -20.81 -3.72 4.13
CA PRO A 77 -19.81 -3.07 4.98
C PRO A 77 -18.71 -4.07 5.36
N ILE A 78 -17.46 -3.67 5.12
CA ILE A 78 -16.28 -4.45 5.51
C ILE A 78 -16.13 -4.36 7.03
N ILE A 79 -16.08 -5.51 7.70
CA ILE A 79 -15.82 -5.54 9.15
C ILE A 79 -14.31 -5.55 9.35
N GLU A 80 -13.77 -4.45 9.86
CA GLU A 80 -12.35 -4.26 10.14
C GLU A 80 -12.06 -4.27 11.66
N LEU A 81 -10.91 -4.86 12.04
CA LEU A 81 -10.38 -4.85 13.40
C LEU A 81 -8.91 -4.44 13.36
N GLY A 82 -8.58 -3.31 13.98
CA GLY A 82 -7.22 -2.86 14.22
C GLY A 82 -6.78 -3.10 15.67
N LEU A 83 -5.61 -3.70 15.87
CA LEU A 83 -5.01 -3.90 17.19
C LEU A 83 -3.59 -3.33 17.17
N LYS A 84 -3.28 -2.33 18.00
CA LYS A 84 -1.96 -1.71 18.01
C LYS A 84 -1.42 -1.53 19.42
N ASP A 85 -0.19 -2.00 19.65
CA ASP A 85 0.59 -1.80 20.87
C ASP A 85 -0.13 -2.21 22.18
N ILE A 86 -1.06 -3.17 22.09
CA ILE A 86 -1.90 -3.62 23.20
C ILE A 86 -1.06 -4.35 24.26
N ARG A 87 -1.26 -4.05 25.56
CA ARG A 87 -0.49 -4.66 26.66
C ARG A 87 -0.87 -6.10 27.02
N LEU A 88 -1.92 -6.61 26.40
CA LEU A 88 -2.50 -7.90 26.75
C LEU A 88 -1.60 -9.06 26.33
N PRO A 89 -1.73 -10.23 26.97
CA PRO A 89 -1.22 -11.48 26.40
C PRO A 89 -1.70 -11.65 24.95
N VAL A 90 -0.84 -12.23 24.11
CA VAL A 90 -1.14 -12.44 22.68
C VAL A 90 -2.42 -13.25 22.49
N GLU A 91 -2.63 -14.25 23.34
CA GLU A 91 -3.82 -15.10 23.34
C GLU A 91 -5.10 -14.28 23.49
N ASP A 92 -5.09 -13.30 24.39
CA ASP A 92 -6.22 -12.41 24.63
C ASP A 92 -6.41 -11.40 23.51
N GLN A 93 -5.31 -10.90 22.93
CA GLN A 93 -5.38 -10.02 21.74
C GLN A 93 -6.07 -10.73 20.57
N LEU A 94 -5.78 -12.03 20.39
CA LEU A 94 -6.22 -12.79 19.23
C LEU A 94 -7.54 -13.55 19.46
N ALA A 95 -7.99 -13.66 20.71
CA ALA A 95 -9.28 -14.26 21.06
C ALA A 95 -10.47 -13.61 20.31
N PHE A 96 -10.33 -12.37 19.84
CA PHE A 96 -11.33 -11.71 19.00
C PHE A 96 -11.57 -12.41 17.67
N LEU A 97 -10.56 -12.99 17.05
CA LEU A 97 -10.73 -13.67 15.76
C LEU A 97 -11.62 -14.92 15.93
N LYS A 98 -11.53 -15.61 17.07
CA LYS A 98 -12.43 -16.73 17.42
C LYS A 98 -13.91 -16.35 17.43
N VAL A 99 -14.23 -15.13 17.83
CA VAL A 99 -15.62 -14.67 17.99
C VAL A 99 -16.12 -13.80 16.84
N SER A 100 -15.28 -13.57 15.83
CA SER A 100 -15.58 -12.65 14.73
C SER A 100 -15.61 -13.37 13.37
N PRO A 101 -16.50 -14.35 13.13
CA PRO A 101 -16.51 -15.14 11.90
C PRO A 101 -16.86 -14.37 10.62
N HIS A 102 -17.19 -13.09 10.75
CA HIS A 102 -17.46 -12.19 9.64
C HIS A 102 -16.39 -11.12 9.48
N LEU A 103 -15.29 -11.20 10.22
CA LEU A 103 -14.19 -10.27 10.06
C LEU A 103 -13.64 -10.38 8.63
N GLU A 104 -13.57 -9.24 7.95
CA GLU A 104 -13.10 -9.12 6.57
C GLU A 104 -11.74 -8.44 6.49
N ALA A 105 -11.38 -7.60 7.47
CA ALA A 105 -10.07 -6.97 7.56
C ALA A 105 -9.50 -7.05 8.98
N PHE A 106 -8.22 -7.39 9.10
CA PHE A 106 -7.50 -7.43 10.37
C PHE A 106 -6.14 -6.74 10.25
N SER A 107 -5.94 -5.69 11.04
CA SER A 107 -4.64 -5.02 11.20
C SER A 107 -4.11 -5.26 12.61
N TRP A 108 -2.86 -5.69 12.74
CA TRP A 108 -2.27 -6.00 14.04
C TRP A 108 -0.80 -5.62 14.13
N THR A 109 -0.49 -4.74 15.08
CA THR A 109 0.85 -4.34 15.49
C THR A 109 1.10 -4.77 16.94
N PRO A 110 1.64 -5.98 17.16
CA PRO A 110 1.98 -6.47 18.48
C PRO A 110 3.21 -5.77 19.06
N ARG A 111 3.27 -5.71 20.39
CA ARG A 111 4.45 -5.19 21.10
C ARG A 111 5.68 -6.03 20.80
N GLN A 112 6.82 -5.37 20.78
CA GLN A 112 8.11 -5.99 20.48
C GLN A 112 8.40 -7.24 21.35
N ARG A 113 8.05 -7.20 22.64
CA ARG A 113 8.28 -8.32 23.59
C ARG A 113 7.42 -9.56 23.31
N ASP A 114 6.25 -9.35 22.70
CA ASP A 114 5.24 -10.40 22.50
C ASP A 114 5.48 -11.14 21.17
N ARG A 115 6.45 -10.68 20.36
CA ARG A 115 6.70 -11.14 18.98
C ARG A 115 7.10 -12.60 18.82
N ALA A 116 7.56 -13.27 19.87
CA ALA A 116 7.96 -14.67 19.82
C ALA A 116 6.79 -15.66 20.00
N LEU A 117 5.70 -15.22 20.64
CA LEU A 117 4.54 -16.07 21.00
C LEU A 117 3.40 -16.00 19.97
N ILE A 118 3.60 -15.23 18.90
CA ILE A 118 2.54 -14.83 17.98
C ILE A 118 2.04 -15.99 17.13
N GLY A 119 2.96 -16.84 16.68
CA GLY A 119 2.73 -17.65 15.50
C GLY A 119 1.52 -18.58 15.65
N ASP A 120 1.64 -19.59 16.50
CA ASP A 120 0.62 -20.62 16.61
C ASP A 120 -0.76 -20.06 16.99
N THR A 121 -0.77 -19.08 17.89
CA THR A 121 -2.00 -18.43 18.39
C THR A 121 -2.73 -17.64 17.29
N LEU A 122 -2.05 -16.84 16.46
CA LEU A 122 -2.74 -16.04 15.43
C LEU A 122 -3.53 -16.91 14.46
N MET A 123 -2.98 -18.05 14.08
CA MET A 123 -3.58 -18.90 13.05
C MET A 123 -4.68 -19.79 13.59
N GLU A 124 -4.51 -20.34 14.79
CA GLU A 124 -5.59 -21.04 15.49
C GLU A 124 -6.82 -20.13 15.65
N GLN A 125 -6.60 -18.81 15.68
CA GLN A 125 -7.64 -17.82 15.86
C GLN A 125 -8.18 -17.33 14.50
N ALA A 126 -7.32 -17.09 13.50
CA ALA A 126 -7.70 -16.62 12.17
C ALA A 126 -8.52 -17.64 11.36
N GLN A 127 -8.37 -18.95 11.60
CA GLN A 127 -9.22 -19.98 10.96
C GLN A 127 -10.72 -19.80 11.29
N HIS A 128 -11.05 -19.08 12.36
CA HIS A 128 -12.42 -18.77 12.73
C HIS A 128 -13.01 -17.60 11.93
N CYS A 129 -12.21 -16.89 11.14
CA CYS A 129 -12.59 -15.76 10.28
C CYS A 129 -12.55 -16.14 8.79
N PRO A 130 -13.47 -16.99 8.28
CA PRO A 130 -13.44 -17.47 6.89
C PRO A 130 -13.68 -16.37 5.84
N LYS A 131 -14.08 -15.18 6.27
CA LYS A 131 -14.28 -14.01 5.42
C LYS A 131 -13.08 -13.06 5.39
N LEU A 132 -11.99 -13.36 6.10
CA LEU A 132 -10.85 -12.45 6.18
C LEU A 132 -10.20 -12.26 4.80
N VAL A 133 -10.38 -11.07 4.21
CA VAL A 133 -9.88 -10.70 2.88
C VAL A 133 -8.67 -9.78 2.97
N HIS A 134 -8.57 -8.97 4.03
CA HIS A 134 -7.45 -8.07 4.29
C HIS A 134 -6.73 -8.49 5.57
N LEU A 135 -5.42 -8.64 5.47
CA LEU A 135 -4.56 -8.94 6.59
C LEU A 135 -3.37 -8.00 6.56
N ASP A 136 -3.20 -7.24 7.64
CA ASP A 136 -2.14 -6.25 7.86
C ASP A 136 -1.40 -6.60 9.16
N LEU A 137 -0.14 -7.04 9.07
CA LEU A 137 0.59 -7.63 10.20
C LEU A 137 1.94 -6.96 10.44
N ASP A 138 2.02 -6.04 11.40
CA ASP A 138 3.23 -5.29 11.81
C ASP A 138 4.14 -6.06 12.76
N ILE A 139 4.82 -7.07 12.21
CA ILE A 139 5.64 -7.99 13.01
C ILE A 139 7.06 -8.06 12.43
N GLU A 140 8.04 -7.55 13.18
CA GLU A 140 9.46 -7.75 12.85
C GLU A 140 9.99 -8.98 13.60
N ASN A 141 10.06 -10.16 12.97
CA ASN A 141 10.76 -11.31 13.58
C ASN A 141 11.10 -12.44 12.59
N ASP A 142 12.23 -13.11 12.80
CA ASP A 142 12.58 -14.40 12.18
C ASP A 142 11.61 -15.52 12.64
N ALA A 143 10.98 -15.36 13.81
CA ALA A 143 9.88 -16.23 14.24
C ALA A 143 8.66 -16.15 13.30
N LEU A 144 8.47 -15.04 12.57
CA LEU A 144 7.41 -14.90 11.58
C LEU A 144 7.67 -15.80 10.36
N VAL A 145 8.94 -16.08 10.05
CA VAL A 145 9.32 -16.94 8.91
C VAL A 145 8.94 -18.40 9.18
N SER A 146 9.28 -18.94 10.35
CA SER A 146 8.87 -20.32 10.71
C SER A 146 7.36 -20.42 10.85
N PHE A 147 6.74 -19.38 11.41
CA PHE A 147 5.29 -19.21 11.53
C PHE A 147 4.56 -19.26 10.17
N LEU A 148 4.97 -18.42 9.22
CA LEU A 148 4.30 -18.35 7.92
C LEU A 148 4.54 -19.64 7.12
N ASN A 149 5.73 -20.25 7.21
CA ASN A 149 6.12 -21.44 6.42
C ASN A 149 5.19 -22.65 6.66
N HIS A 150 4.76 -22.88 7.90
CA HIS A 150 3.95 -24.06 8.20
C HIS A 150 2.44 -23.83 8.03
N LYS A 151 1.98 -22.57 8.08
CA LYS A 151 0.56 -22.25 8.32
C LYS A 151 -0.08 -21.30 7.32
N VAL A 152 0.68 -20.53 6.53
CA VAL A 152 0.11 -19.82 5.36
C VAL A 152 -0.45 -20.79 4.34
N ALA A 153 0.17 -21.97 4.21
CA ALA A 153 -0.39 -23.09 3.45
C ALA A 153 -1.84 -23.43 3.91
N THR A 154 -2.14 -23.26 5.20
CA THR A 154 -3.47 -23.51 5.76
C THR A 154 -4.47 -22.39 5.46
N ILE A 155 -4.10 -21.12 5.51
CA ILE A 155 -5.01 -20.02 5.08
C ILE A 155 -5.27 -20.12 3.57
N ALA A 156 -4.21 -20.30 2.80
CA ALA A 156 -4.28 -20.34 1.34
C ALA A 156 -5.10 -21.50 0.80
N THR A 157 -5.16 -22.63 1.53
CA THR A 157 -5.99 -23.77 1.13
C THR A 157 -7.49 -23.54 1.35
N HIS A 158 -7.90 -22.66 2.27
CA HIS A 158 -9.32 -22.47 2.59
C HIS A 158 -9.93 -21.29 1.81
N ARG A 159 -9.20 -20.17 1.72
CA ARG A 159 -9.52 -19.03 0.86
C ARG A 159 -8.37 -18.04 0.90
N PRO A 160 -7.57 -17.90 -0.15
CA PRO A 160 -6.49 -16.93 -0.11
C PRO A 160 -7.08 -15.50 -0.11
N PRO A 161 -6.56 -14.57 0.71
CA PRO A 161 -7.00 -13.19 0.73
C PRO A 161 -6.79 -12.54 -0.64
N GLU A 162 -7.75 -11.72 -1.07
CA GLU A 162 -7.65 -10.95 -2.31
C GLU A 162 -6.70 -9.76 -2.14
N GLU A 163 -6.55 -9.25 -0.91
CA GLU A 163 -5.65 -8.14 -0.58
C GLU A 163 -4.75 -8.49 0.62
N LEU A 164 -3.44 -8.35 0.46
CA LEU A 164 -2.49 -8.63 1.54
C LEU A 164 -1.58 -7.42 1.75
N LYS A 165 -1.66 -6.80 2.93
CA LYS A 165 -0.73 -5.76 3.35
C LYS A 165 0.28 -6.41 4.31
N VAL A 166 1.51 -6.65 3.87
CA VAL A 166 2.49 -7.38 4.69
C VAL A 166 3.54 -6.44 5.23
N VAL A 167 3.73 -6.42 6.56
CA VAL A 167 4.56 -5.38 7.20
C VAL A 167 6.04 -5.73 7.34
N LYS A 168 6.44 -6.94 6.93
CA LYS A 168 7.86 -7.23 6.69
C LYS A 168 7.95 -8.44 5.79
N MET A 169 8.22 -8.21 4.51
CA MET A 169 8.47 -9.29 3.58
C MET A 169 9.96 -9.64 3.63
N THR A 170 10.30 -10.82 4.16
CA THR A 170 11.64 -11.42 4.02
C THR A 170 11.63 -12.45 2.89
N GLU A 171 12.80 -12.85 2.38
CA GLU A 171 12.89 -13.82 1.27
C GLU A 171 12.13 -15.14 1.58
N PRO A 172 12.24 -15.75 2.78
CA PRO A 172 11.42 -16.91 3.11
C PRO A 172 9.91 -16.64 3.07
N ILE A 173 9.48 -15.45 3.53
CA ILE A 173 8.06 -15.08 3.51
C ILE A 173 7.57 -14.94 2.09
N TRP A 174 8.39 -14.36 1.22
CA TRP A 174 8.06 -14.25 -0.20
C TRP A 174 7.90 -15.60 -0.86
N GLY A 175 8.77 -16.58 -0.60
CA GLY A 175 8.62 -17.93 -1.15
C GLY A 175 7.26 -18.53 -0.82
N ILE A 176 6.77 -18.31 0.40
CA ILE A 176 5.44 -18.76 0.82
C ILE A 176 4.34 -17.98 0.07
N VAL A 177 4.43 -16.65 0.04
CA VAL A 177 3.43 -15.80 -0.64
C VAL A 177 3.34 -16.16 -2.12
N GLN A 178 4.48 -16.40 -2.77
CA GLN A 178 4.56 -16.81 -4.15
C GLN A 178 3.86 -18.17 -4.38
N VAL A 179 4.12 -19.16 -3.52
CA VAL A 179 3.51 -20.50 -3.66
C VAL A 179 2.00 -20.46 -3.42
N HIS A 180 1.55 -19.65 -2.47
CA HIS A 180 0.21 -19.76 -1.92
C HIS A 180 -0.76 -18.67 -2.37
N PHE A 181 -0.26 -17.50 -2.75
CA PHE A 181 -1.08 -16.32 -3.05
C PHE A 181 -0.85 -15.76 -4.46
N ALA A 182 0.05 -16.33 -5.27
CA ALA A 182 0.37 -15.77 -6.59
C ALA A 182 -0.85 -15.59 -7.50
N SER A 183 -1.82 -16.51 -7.43
CA SER A 183 -3.03 -16.47 -8.26
C SER A 183 -4.17 -15.63 -7.69
N SER A 184 -4.12 -15.21 -6.43
CA SER A 184 -5.23 -14.49 -5.78
C SER A 184 -4.90 -13.07 -5.39
N LEU A 185 -3.61 -12.76 -5.23
CA LEU A 185 -3.16 -11.49 -4.67
C LEU A 185 -3.37 -10.34 -5.65
N ARG A 186 -4.25 -9.41 -5.31
CA ARG A 186 -4.57 -8.20 -6.09
C ARG A 186 -3.85 -6.95 -5.60
N SER A 187 -3.59 -6.84 -4.31
CA SER A 187 -2.98 -5.65 -3.72
C SER A 187 -1.83 -6.05 -2.79
N LEU A 188 -0.67 -5.42 -2.97
CA LEU A 188 0.52 -5.62 -2.16
C LEU A 188 1.22 -4.28 -1.90
N ASP A 189 1.34 -3.89 -0.63
CA ASP A 189 2.05 -2.68 -0.20
C ASP A 189 3.27 -3.03 0.66
N LEU A 190 4.42 -2.62 0.18
CA LEU A 190 5.76 -2.82 0.75
C LEU A 190 6.52 -1.50 0.94
N SER A 191 5.86 -0.34 0.77
CA SER A 191 6.52 0.98 0.81
C SER A 191 7.25 1.26 2.12
N SER A 192 6.71 0.78 3.24
CA SER A 192 7.31 0.98 4.56
C SER A 192 8.47 0.01 4.85
N TYR A 193 8.71 -1.02 4.01
CA TYR A 193 9.60 -2.13 4.36
C TYR A 193 10.88 -2.18 3.55
N HIS A 194 11.95 -2.60 4.21
CA HIS A 194 13.22 -2.83 3.52
C HIS A 194 13.13 -4.15 2.74
N VAL A 195 12.78 -4.05 1.47
CA VAL A 195 12.71 -5.16 0.52
C VAL A 195 13.78 -4.93 -0.54
N GLU A 196 14.57 -5.97 -0.83
CA GLU A 196 15.60 -5.90 -1.87
C GLU A 196 14.96 -5.76 -3.25
N GLY A 197 15.60 -5.02 -4.17
CA GLY A 197 15.05 -4.81 -5.51
C GLY A 197 14.85 -6.11 -6.29
N LYS A 198 15.73 -7.11 -6.13
CA LYS A 198 15.57 -8.46 -6.71
C LYS A 198 14.27 -9.15 -6.27
N MET A 199 13.84 -8.91 -5.04
CA MET A 199 12.64 -9.49 -4.47
C MET A 199 11.39 -8.78 -4.98
N ILE A 200 11.45 -7.44 -5.12
CA ILE A 200 10.42 -6.67 -5.82
C ILE A 200 10.25 -7.17 -7.27
N LEU A 201 11.35 -7.39 -8.00
CA LEU A 201 11.30 -7.91 -9.36
C LEU A 201 10.65 -9.29 -9.40
N SER A 202 11.06 -10.21 -8.51
CA SER A 202 10.45 -11.53 -8.40
C SER A 202 8.93 -11.46 -8.16
N MET A 203 8.45 -10.49 -7.37
CA MET A 203 7.01 -10.25 -7.18
C MET A 203 6.32 -9.82 -8.47
N LEU A 204 6.87 -8.82 -9.17
CA LEU A 204 6.29 -8.31 -10.40
C LEU A 204 6.29 -9.35 -11.54
N THR A 205 7.21 -10.33 -11.50
CA THR A 205 7.29 -11.44 -12.45
C THR A 205 6.51 -12.69 -12.01
N SER A 206 5.99 -12.74 -10.79
CA SER A 206 5.28 -13.93 -10.27
C SER A 206 3.81 -13.72 -9.91
N LEU A 207 3.32 -12.48 -9.85
CA LEU A 207 1.96 -12.14 -9.40
C LEU A 207 1.08 -11.66 -10.58
N PRO A 208 0.50 -12.56 -11.40
CA PRO A 208 -0.23 -12.19 -12.62
C PRO A 208 -1.50 -11.35 -12.37
N ASN A 209 -2.14 -11.54 -11.22
CA ASN A 209 -3.41 -10.89 -10.87
C ASN A 209 -3.26 -9.63 -10.02
N LEU A 210 -2.02 -9.13 -9.88
CA LEU A 210 -1.74 -7.93 -9.11
C LEU A 210 -2.31 -6.69 -9.81
N GLU A 211 -3.15 -5.94 -9.10
CA GLU A 211 -3.83 -4.72 -9.53
C GLU A 211 -3.25 -3.47 -8.83
N SER A 212 -2.69 -3.62 -7.64
CA SER A 212 -2.05 -2.54 -6.89
C SER A 212 -0.73 -3.01 -6.29
N PHE A 213 0.35 -2.30 -6.59
CA PHE A 213 1.66 -2.56 -6.03
C PHE A 213 2.29 -1.27 -5.52
N SER A 214 2.80 -1.34 -4.29
CA SER A 214 3.61 -0.30 -3.71
C SER A 214 4.85 -0.94 -3.13
N GLY A 215 6.04 -0.44 -3.45
CA GLY A 215 7.31 -1.01 -2.97
C GLY A 215 8.40 0.05 -2.97
N LYS A 216 9.52 -0.23 -2.32
CA LYS A 216 10.67 0.69 -2.26
C LYS A 216 11.40 0.78 -3.60
N THR A 217 12.73 0.73 -3.58
CA THR A 217 13.55 1.05 -4.75
C THR A 217 14.02 -0.21 -5.46
N ILE A 218 13.82 -0.27 -6.78
CA ILE A 218 14.55 -1.18 -7.68
C ILE A 218 15.75 -0.41 -8.22
N CYS A 219 16.94 -1.00 -8.16
CA CYS A 219 18.15 -0.44 -8.72
C CYS A 219 18.37 -0.92 -10.16
N GLY A 220 19.08 -0.13 -10.98
CA GLY A 220 19.44 -0.50 -12.34
C GLY A 220 20.20 -1.81 -12.40
N LYS A 221 21.01 -2.13 -11.39
CA LYS A 221 21.72 -3.42 -11.24
C LYS A 221 20.82 -4.63 -11.00
N ASP A 222 19.61 -4.41 -10.52
CA ASP A 222 18.65 -5.49 -10.27
C ASP A 222 17.98 -5.92 -11.58
N VAL A 223 17.90 -4.99 -12.55
CA VAL A 223 17.25 -5.19 -13.85
C VAL A 223 18.27 -5.49 -14.93
N PHE A 224 19.40 -4.80 -14.91
CA PHE A 224 20.49 -4.96 -15.86
C PHE A 224 21.55 -5.91 -15.31
N HIS A 225 21.70 -7.07 -15.93
CA HIS A 225 22.79 -8.00 -15.67
C HIS A 225 23.75 -8.02 -16.86
N ARG A 226 25.04 -7.77 -16.60
CA ARG A 226 26.10 -7.83 -17.63
C ARG A 226 26.25 -9.22 -18.25
N GLN A 227 25.82 -10.25 -17.52
CA GLN A 227 25.80 -11.63 -17.95
C GLN A 227 24.36 -11.92 -18.40
N GLU A 228 24.21 -12.37 -19.64
CA GLU A 228 23.02 -12.47 -20.52
C GLU A 228 21.77 -13.20 -19.97
N ILE A 229 21.57 -13.28 -18.66
CA ILE A 229 20.33 -13.79 -18.10
C ILE A 229 19.26 -12.73 -18.35
N ALA A 230 18.48 -12.95 -19.41
CA ALA A 230 17.30 -12.15 -19.70
C ALA A 230 16.39 -12.16 -18.47
N VAL A 231 16.21 -10.99 -17.87
CA VAL A 231 15.30 -10.86 -16.74
C VAL A 231 13.87 -11.00 -17.26
N GLU A 232 13.08 -11.81 -16.55
CA GLU A 232 11.72 -12.13 -16.96
C GLU A 232 10.83 -10.86 -17.06
N PRO A 233 9.89 -10.84 -18.02
CA PRO A 233 8.95 -9.73 -18.15
C PRO A 233 7.99 -9.70 -16.95
N TRP A 234 7.46 -8.51 -16.63
CA TRP A 234 6.44 -8.38 -15.60
C TRP A 234 5.14 -9.07 -16.05
N VAL A 235 4.65 -10.00 -15.24
CA VAL A 235 3.42 -10.77 -15.54
C VAL A 235 2.17 -10.09 -14.99
N CYS A 236 2.34 -9.12 -14.08
CA CYS A 236 1.28 -8.30 -13.47
C CYS A 236 0.66 -7.29 -14.44
N THR A 237 0.26 -7.72 -15.64
CA THR A 237 -0.37 -6.88 -16.68
C THR A 237 -1.71 -6.28 -16.24
N GLY A 238 -2.29 -6.81 -15.16
CA GLY A 238 -3.47 -6.30 -14.46
C GLY A 238 -3.26 -4.98 -13.71
N LEU A 239 -2.01 -4.52 -13.53
CA LEU A 239 -1.67 -3.44 -12.61
C LEU A 239 -2.37 -2.11 -12.97
N VAL A 240 -3.06 -1.54 -11.98
CA VAL A 240 -3.80 -0.27 -12.02
C VAL A 240 -3.06 0.81 -11.25
N HIS A 241 -2.43 0.44 -10.13
CA HIS A 241 -1.67 1.35 -9.27
C HIS A 241 -0.24 0.83 -9.08
N LEU A 242 0.74 1.63 -9.46
CA LEU A 242 2.16 1.36 -9.23
C LEU A 242 2.78 2.51 -8.45
N SER A 243 3.36 2.20 -7.29
CA SER A 243 4.17 3.12 -6.52
C SER A 243 5.53 2.47 -6.28
N LEU A 244 6.56 2.98 -6.94
CA LEU A 244 7.87 2.33 -6.94
C LEU A 244 8.99 3.36 -7.02
N GLY A 245 10.02 3.17 -6.21
CA GLY A 245 11.28 3.86 -6.38
C GLY A 245 12.13 3.20 -7.46
N CYS A 246 12.80 3.99 -8.30
CA CYS A 246 13.77 3.45 -9.25
C CYS A 246 15.07 4.22 -9.16
N ALA A 247 16.14 3.50 -8.88
CA ALA A 247 17.48 4.05 -8.78
C ALA A 247 18.37 3.56 -9.93
N ILE A 248 19.01 4.45 -10.67
CA ILE A 248 20.14 4.09 -11.54
C ILE A 248 21.41 4.48 -10.80
N ASP A 249 21.77 3.66 -9.82
CA ASP A 249 22.96 3.83 -8.98
C ASP A 249 24.11 2.90 -9.39
N GLY A 250 25.31 3.16 -8.86
CA GLY A 250 26.50 2.34 -9.09
C GLY A 250 27.46 2.85 -10.16
N GLU A 251 28.49 2.02 -10.42
CA GLU A 251 29.57 2.26 -11.39
C GLU A 251 29.13 1.95 -12.84
N PHE A 252 27.88 2.26 -13.18
CA PHE A 252 27.42 2.14 -14.57
C PHE A 252 28.08 3.20 -15.44
N SER A 253 28.64 2.75 -16.56
CA SER A 253 28.96 3.61 -17.70
C SER A 253 27.70 4.30 -18.23
N TYR A 254 27.86 5.39 -18.96
CA TYR A 254 26.74 6.13 -19.54
C TYR A 254 25.82 5.22 -20.38
N GLY A 255 26.40 4.33 -21.21
CA GLY A 255 25.64 3.39 -22.03
C GLY A 255 24.81 2.41 -21.20
N GLU A 256 25.39 1.83 -20.15
CA GLU A 256 24.67 0.90 -19.27
C GLU A 256 23.52 1.58 -18.54
N ARG A 257 23.68 2.85 -18.14
CA ARG A 257 22.59 3.63 -17.54
C ARG A 257 21.43 3.81 -18.51
N CYS A 258 21.71 4.14 -19.77
CA CYS A 258 20.68 4.28 -20.80
C CYS A 258 19.92 2.96 -21.01
N VAL A 259 20.63 1.84 -21.06
CA VAL A 259 20.00 0.50 -21.23
C VAL A 259 19.14 0.14 -20.02
N ALA A 260 19.69 0.25 -18.81
CA ALA A 260 18.93 -0.05 -17.58
C ALA A 260 17.70 0.84 -17.43
N GLN A 261 17.80 2.12 -17.80
CA GLN A 261 16.67 3.03 -17.80
C GLN A 261 15.60 2.61 -18.81
N ALA A 262 16.00 2.37 -20.05
CA ALA A 262 15.09 1.99 -21.13
C ALA A 262 14.34 0.71 -20.76
N GLU A 263 15.03 -0.27 -20.18
CA GLU A 263 14.44 -1.54 -19.77
C GLU A 263 13.39 -1.38 -18.65
N ILE A 264 13.66 -0.56 -17.63
CA ILE A 264 12.69 -0.27 -16.58
C ILE A 264 11.47 0.46 -17.17
N ILE A 265 11.69 1.48 -18.01
CA ILE A 265 10.60 2.26 -18.61
C ILE A 265 9.78 1.41 -19.58
N GLU A 266 10.40 0.53 -20.36
CA GLU A 266 9.72 -0.41 -21.25
C GLU A 266 8.79 -1.35 -20.48
N ARG A 267 9.26 -1.90 -19.34
CA ARG A 267 8.42 -2.74 -18.48
C ARG A 267 7.23 -1.98 -17.92
N ILE A 268 7.44 -0.74 -17.46
CA ILE A 268 6.32 0.12 -17.03
C ILE A 268 5.36 0.38 -18.19
N GLY A 269 5.88 0.60 -19.41
CA GLY A 269 5.09 0.81 -20.62
C GLY A 269 4.22 -0.39 -21.03
N SER A 270 4.57 -1.61 -20.59
CA SER A 270 3.77 -2.81 -20.80
C SER A 270 2.50 -2.88 -19.93
N LEU A 271 2.43 -2.10 -18.85
CA LEU A 271 1.31 -2.08 -17.89
C LEU A 271 0.13 -1.24 -18.41
N THR A 272 -0.48 -1.64 -19.52
CA THR A 272 -1.49 -0.84 -20.25
C THR A 272 -2.76 -0.47 -19.46
N ARG A 273 -3.03 -1.16 -18.34
CA ARG A 273 -4.14 -0.86 -17.41
C ARG A 273 -3.80 0.19 -16.35
N LEU A 274 -2.55 0.64 -16.29
CA LEU A 274 -2.05 1.54 -15.25
C LEU A 274 -2.78 2.88 -15.29
N LYS A 275 -3.37 3.25 -14.14
CA LYS A 275 -4.05 4.53 -13.91
C LYS A 275 -3.22 5.47 -13.05
N THR A 276 -2.45 4.94 -12.11
CA THR A 276 -1.62 5.73 -11.19
C THR A 276 -0.19 5.22 -11.24
N LEU A 277 0.75 6.12 -11.55
CA LEU A 277 2.18 5.86 -11.51
C LEU A 277 2.83 6.83 -10.54
N ARG A 278 3.36 6.34 -9.42
CA ARG A 278 4.14 7.12 -8.46
C ARG A 278 5.58 6.66 -8.49
N MET A 279 6.47 7.60 -8.78
CA MET A 279 7.91 7.36 -8.86
C MET A 279 8.62 8.23 -7.84
N PHE A 280 9.23 7.60 -6.84
CA PHE A 280 9.97 8.32 -5.81
C PHE A 280 11.48 8.01 -5.87
N GLY A 281 12.28 8.95 -5.42
CA GLY A 281 13.73 8.76 -5.31
C GLY A 281 14.07 7.84 -4.14
N HIS A 282 15.26 7.24 -4.18
CA HIS A 282 15.78 6.52 -3.02
C HIS A 282 15.89 7.46 -1.82
N ASP A 283 15.18 7.13 -0.73
CA ASP A 283 15.19 7.92 0.50
C ASP A 283 16.63 8.14 0.98
N GLY A 284 16.98 9.39 1.25
CA GLY A 284 18.16 9.72 2.07
C GLY A 284 19.41 10.24 1.36
N ILE A 285 19.45 10.37 0.03
CA ILE A 285 20.65 10.92 -0.65
C ILE A 285 20.27 11.93 -1.74
N ASN A 286 19.84 13.12 -1.32
CA ASN A 286 19.85 14.31 -2.16
C ASN A 286 21.31 14.83 -2.31
N MET A 287 22.22 13.99 -2.79
CA MET A 287 23.56 14.45 -3.17
C MET A 287 23.43 15.22 -4.50
N PRO A 288 23.78 16.52 -4.54
CA PRO A 288 23.78 17.29 -5.78
C PRO A 288 24.63 16.58 -6.86
N GLY A 289 24.07 16.38 -8.06
CA GLY A 289 24.76 15.76 -9.19
C GLY A 289 24.64 14.23 -9.30
N CYS A 290 24.02 13.55 -8.34
CA CYS A 290 23.68 12.13 -8.49
C CYS A 290 22.36 11.97 -9.27
N TYR A 291 22.45 11.85 -10.60
CA TYR A 291 21.33 11.42 -11.47
C TYR A 291 20.99 9.95 -11.21
N ARG A 292 20.44 9.66 -10.03
CA ARG A 292 20.08 8.32 -9.61
C ARG A 292 18.62 8.00 -9.89
N TYR A 293 17.80 8.90 -10.42
CA TYR A 293 16.39 8.63 -10.70
C TYR A 293 16.17 8.36 -12.19
N LEU A 294 15.05 7.73 -12.52
CA LEU A 294 14.61 7.60 -13.91
C LEU A 294 14.31 8.98 -14.51
N ASN A 295 14.86 9.22 -15.70
CA ASN A 295 14.55 10.39 -16.50
C ASN A 295 13.42 10.06 -17.48
N PHE A 296 12.33 10.81 -17.42
CA PHE A 296 11.17 10.66 -18.32
C PHE A 296 11.27 11.55 -19.58
N GLY A 297 12.48 11.78 -20.09
CA GLY A 297 12.69 12.44 -21.38
C GLY A 297 12.41 11.53 -22.58
N LEU A 298 12.07 12.10 -23.74
CA LEU A 298 11.90 11.33 -24.99
C LEU A 298 13.17 10.59 -25.38
N ASP A 299 14.32 11.25 -25.29
CA ASP A 299 15.64 10.65 -25.57
C ASP A 299 16.04 9.59 -24.51
N SER A 300 15.22 9.44 -23.48
CA SER A 300 15.42 8.58 -22.31
C SER A 300 14.41 7.43 -22.24
N GLY A 301 13.51 7.29 -23.24
CA GLY A 301 12.56 6.19 -23.33
C GLY A 301 11.11 6.53 -22.96
N LEU A 302 10.76 7.81 -22.79
CA LEU A 302 9.36 8.22 -22.53
C LEU A 302 8.38 7.63 -23.55
N ASP A 303 8.82 7.43 -24.80
CA ASP A 303 8.02 6.87 -25.88
C ASP A 303 7.58 5.42 -25.68
N TYR A 304 8.31 4.63 -24.88
CA TYR A 304 7.88 3.29 -24.46
C TYR A 304 6.57 3.32 -23.66
N LEU A 305 6.26 4.45 -23.02
CA LEU A 305 5.04 4.63 -22.22
C LEU A 305 3.81 5.04 -23.06
N LYS A 306 3.92 5.09 -24.41
CA LYS A 306 2.83 5.55 -25.28
C LYS A 306 1.53 4.76 -25.13
N ASN A 307 1.61 3.50 -24.69
CA ASN A 307 0.47 2.60 -24.57
C ASN A 307 -0.31 2.76 -23.24
N LEU A 308 0.17 3.59 -22.31
CA LEU A 308 -0.49 3.84 -21.02
C LEU A 308 -1.71 4.78 -21.18
N LYS A 309 -2.69 4.38 -22.00
CA LYS A 309 -3.87 5.21 -22.33
C LYS A 309 -4.82 5.42 -21.17
N GLN A 310 -4.71 4.59 -20.12
CA GLN A 310 -5.51 4.67 -18.91
C GLN A 310 -4.89 5.55 -17.81
N LEU A 311 -3.68 6.07 -18.04
CA LEU A 311 -2.92 6.82 -17.05
C LEU A 311 -3.63 8.13 -16.71
N LYS A 312 -4.00 8.28 -15.44
CA LYS A 312 -4.70 9.44 -14.88
C LYS A 312 -3.81 10.29 -13.99
N SER A 313 -2.93 9.65 -13.22
CA SER A 313 -2.09 10.34 -12.25
C SER A 313 -0.65 9.89 -12.38
N ILE A 314 0.26 10.86 -12.46
CA ILE A 314 1.70 10.64 -12.39
C ILE A 314 2.29 11.51 -11.29
N ASP A 315 3.08 10.88 -10.43
CA ASP A 315 3.73 11.55 -9.32
C ASP A 315 5.25 11.46 -9.42
N PHE A 316 5.89 12.58 -9.78
CA PHE A 316 7.34 12.78 -9.77
C PHE A 316 7.83 13.48 -8.49
N SER A 317 7.04 13.45 -7.41
CA SER A 317 7.52 13.95 -6.13
C SER A 317 8.77 13.18 -5.73
N HIS A 318 9.82 13.90 -5.33
CA HIS A 318 11.13 13.34 -4.99
C HIS A 318 11.94 12.76 -6.16
N THR A 319 11.51 12.96 -7.42
CA THR A 319 12.27 12.62 -8.63
C THR A 319 12.36 13.81 -9.57
N PRO A 320 13.23 14.81 -9.31
CA PRO A 320 13.32 16.02 -10.13
C PRO A 320 13.55 15.68 -11.59
N GLN A 321 12.66 16.11 -12.48
CA GLN A 321 12.79 15.82 -13.90
C GLN A 321 13.50 16.97 -14.65
N GLN A 322 13.86 16.72 -15.91
CA GLN A 322 14.39 17.72 -16.87
C GLN A 322 13.52 17.72 -18.13
N LEU A 323 12.21 17.84 -17.97
CA LEU A 323 11.26 17.83 -19.07
C LEU A 323 11.24 19.19 -19.77
N GLY A 324 11.17 19.18 -21.10
CA GLY A 324 10.89 20.36 -21.90
C GLY A 324 9.42 20.42 -22.33
N GLU A 325 9.10 21.46 -23.08
CA GLU A 325 7.76 21.61 -23.69
C GLU A 325 7.44 20.44 -24.64
N ARG A 326 8.46 19.94 -25.35
CA ARG A 326 8.35 18.79 -26.26
C ARG A 326 7.81 17.55 -25.54
N GLU A 327 8.38 17.22 -24.38
CA GLU A 327 7.98 16.09 -23.56
C GLU A 327 6.56 16.28 -23.02
N ILE A 328 6.22 17.47 -22.50
CA ILE A 328 4.86 17.74 -21.99
C ILE A 328 3.80 17.64 -23.09
N ARG A 329 4.06 18.17 -24.28
CA ARG A 329 3.14 18.02 -25.43
C ARG A 329 2.99 16.57 -25.85
N TRP A 330 4.08 15.81 -25.83
CA TRP A 330 4.04 14.39 -26.11
C TRP A 330 3.17 13.63 -25.09
N MET A 331 3.32 13.93 -23.79
CA MET A 331 2.54 13.34 -22.70
C MET A 331 1.04 13.63 -22.89
N LEU A 332 0.67 14.89 -23.14
CA LEU A 332 -0.72 15.30 -23.37
C LEU A 332 -1.34 14.64 -24.61
N SER A 333 -0.54 14.45 -25.67
CA SER A 333 -1.02 13.77 -26.89
C SER A 333 -1.17 12.26 -26.71
N ASN A 334 -0.37 11.61 -25.86
CA ASN A 334 -0.34 10.16 -25.72
C ASN A 334 -1.16 9.63 -24.55
N TRP A 335 -1.37 10.44 -23.50
CA TRP A 335 -2.12 10.09 -22.30
C TRP A 335 -3.38 10.97 -22.18
N PRO A 336 -4.42 10.70 -22.99
CA PRO A 336 -5.60 11.56 -23.07
C PRO A 336 -6.44 11.59 -21.79
N ARG A 337 -6.16 10.72 -20.82
CA ARG A 337 -6.83 10.63 -19.52
C ARG A 337 -6.00 11.23 -18.38
N LEU A 338 -4.85 11.84 -18.67
CA LEU A 338 -4.00 12.43 -17.65
C LEU A 338 -4.75 13.59 -16.98
N GLU A 339 -5.03 13.44 -15.69
CA GLU A 339 -5.75 14.39 -14.85
C GLU A 339 -4.81 15.07 -13.85
N ILE A 340 -3.79 14.37 -13.36
CA ILE A 340 -2.91 14.83 -12.28
C ILE A 340 -1.45 14.60 -12.66
N LEU A 341 -0.64 15.65 -12.57
CA LEU A 341 0.83 15.57 -12.69
C LEU A 341 1.50 16.34 -11.54
N THR A 342 2.21 15.63 -10.67
CA THR A 342 2.84 16.20 -9.46
C THR A 342 4.36 16.09 -9.51
N GLY A 343 5.04 16.97 -8.75
CA GLY A 343 6.50 17.02 -8.66
C GLY A 343 7.15 18.21 -9.38
N THR A 344 8.48 18.17 -9.48
CA THR A 344 9.30 19.18 -10.16
C THR A 344 9.63 18.69 -11.56
N LEU A 345 9.08 19.35 -12.58
CA LEU A 345 9.22 18.96 -13.99
C LEU A 345 10.54 19.42 -14.60
N HIS A 346 11.10 20.52 -14.09
CA HIS A 346 12.39 21.04 -14.49
C HIS A 346 13.08 21.75 -13.31
N SER A 347 14.41 21.66 -13.22
CA SER A 347 15.23 22.42 -12.25
C SER A 347 15.16 23.95 -12.42
N ARG A 348 14.86 24.47 -13.61
CA ARG A 348 14.77 25.92 -13.86
C ARG A 348 13.38 26.41 -13.48
N THR A 349 13.26 27.19 -12.41
CA THR A 349 11.98 27.66 -11.86
C THR A 349 11.06 28.27 -12.92
N MET A 350 11.56 29.21 -13.71
CA MET A 350 10.78 29.87 -14.78
C MET A 350 10.25 28.89 -15.83
N LEU A 351 11.06 27.90 -16.22
CA LEU A 351 10.63 26.90 -17.20
C LEU A 351 9.63 25.93 -16.56
N ASN A 352 9.87 25.48 -15.33
CA ASN A 352 8.94 24.65 -14.57
C ASN A 352 7.57 25.32 -14.43
N GLU A 353 7.50 26.61 -14.11
CA GLU A 353 6.26 27.39 -14.06
C GLU A 353 5.57 27.50 -15.43
N SER A 354 6.34 27.67 -16.51
CA SER A 354 5.80 27.68 -17.87
C SER A 354 5.18 26.33 -18.26
N LEU A 355 5.88 25.22 -17.99
CA LEU A 355 5.35 23.87 -18.23
C LEU A 355 4.09 23.60 -17.39
N ARG A 356 4.09 24.07 -16.15
CA ARG A 356 2.92 24.00 -15.28
C ARG A 356 1.73 24.78 -15.83
N THR A 357 1.96 25.96 -16.39
CA THR A 357 0.93 26.76 -17.06
C THR A 357 0.40 26.03 -18.30
N LEU A 358 1.27 25.37 -19.07
CA LEU A 358 0.88 24.57 -20.23
C LEU A 358 -0.04 23.40 -19.84
N LEU A 359 0.27 22.68 -18.77
CA LEU A 359 -0.55 21.58 -18.24
C LEU A 359 -1.92 22.06 -17.76
N ALA A 360 -1.95 23.17 -17.01
CA ALA A 360 -3.20 23.75 -16.51
C ALA A 360 -4.15 24.16 -17.64
N ARG A 361 -3.62 24.68 -18.77
CA ARG A 361 -4.41 24.99 -19.97
C ARG A 361 -5.08 23.75 -20.60
N HIS A 362 -4.54 22.56 -20.35
CA HIS A 362 -5.10 21.29 -20.82
C HIS A 362 -5.93 20.57 -19.73
N GLY A 363 -6.25 21.26 -18.62
CA GLY A 363 -7.05 20.68 -17.54
C GLY A 363 -6.30 19.70 -16.65
N VAL A 364 -4.97 19.59 -16.76
CA VAL A 364 -4.16 18.73 -15.88
C VAL A 364 -3.87 19.47 -14.59
N LEU A 365 -4.37 18.92 -13.48
CA LEU A 365 -4.20 19.44 -12.14
C LEU A 365 -2.78 19.20 -11.63
N GLN A 366 -2.32 20.15 -10.82
CA GLN A 366 -1.06 20.05 -10.09
C GLN A 366 -1.36 20.05 -8.61
N ASP A 367 -0.92 19.00 -7.92
CA ASP A 367 -0.92 19.01 -6.46
C ASP A 367 0.33 19.76 -5.97
N ASN A 368 0.11 20.92 -5.36
CA ASN A 368 1.16 21.72 -4.73
C ASN A 368 1.50 21.25 -3.31
N ARG A 369 0.82 20.24 -2.76
CA ARG A 369 1.00 19.79 -1.37
C ARG A 369 2.42 19.27 -1.08
N SER A 370 3.16 18.79 -2.08
CA SER A 370 4.54 18.33 -1.91
C SER A 370 5.57 19.45 -1.73
N GLY A 371 5.22 20.72 -2.02
CA GLY A 371 6.16 21.85 -1.96
C GLY A 371 6.44 22.45 -0.58
N ARG A 372 5.69 22.08 0.48
CA ARG A 372 5.86 22.71 1.81
C ARG A 372 6.93 22.07 2.71
N ARG A 373 7.56 20.97 2.28
CA ARG A 373 8.79 20.45 2.91
C ARG A 373 9.99 20.85 2.05
N ALA A 374 10.24 22.15 1.94
CA ALA A 374 11.52 22.62 1.45
C ALA A 374 12.59 22.17 2.46
N TYR A 375 13.33 21.12 2.14
CA TYR A 375 14.55 20.78 2.85
C TYR A 375 15.47 21.99 2.71
N LYS A 376 15.68 22.74 3.81
CA LYS A 376 16.78 23.70 3.88
C LYS A 376 18.06 22.88 3.76
N CYS A 377 18.68 22.90 2.59
CA CYS A 377 20.01 22.35 2.36
C CYS A 377 21.06 23.13 3.15
#